data_AF-X0ZJ40-F1
#
_entry.id   AF-X0ZJ40-F1
#
_cell.length_a   1.000
_cell.length_b   1.000
_cell.length_c   1.000
_cell.angle_alpha   90.00
_cell.angle_beta   90.00
_cell.angle_gamma   90.00
#
_symmetry.space_group_name_H-M   'P 1'
#
loop_
_entity.id
_entity.type
_entity.pdbx_description
1 polymer ?
#
loop_
_entity_poly.entity_id
_entity_poly.type
_entity_poly.pdbx_seq_one_letter_code
_entity_poly.pdbx_strand_id
1 'polypeptide(L)'
;MLTTDHGFIRVRRPTIIYGGREISPNLRYKYGPAIRVDKKTAFLLNNPGEIYLPTDDPSVRFAIAKEDYYFIYPTKPTQYEKQYKFTFQHGGISMEEMILPFVHMKPR
;
A
#
# COMPACT_ATOMS: atom_id res chain seq x y z
N MET A 1 -8.77 -23.50 13.47
CA MET A 1 -8.28 -22.12 13.67
C MET A 1 -9.05 -21.20 12.74
N LEU A 2 -9.36 -19.98 13.16
CA LEU A 2 -10.03 -18.97 12.34
C LEU A 2 -9.23 -17.67 12.41
N THR A 3 -9.06 -16.98 11.29
CA THR A 3 -8.37 -15.69 11.16
C THR A 3 -8.99 -14.90 10.01
N THR A 4 -8.63 -13.62 9.89
CA THR A 4 -8.83 -12.79 8.69
C THR A 4 -7.48 -12.60 7.97
N ASP A 5 -7.51 -12.13 6.73
CA ASP A 5 -6.37 -11.93 5.83
C ASP A 5 -5.64 -10.59 6.04
N HIS A 6 -6.33 -9.46 5.79
CA HIS A 6 -5.83 -8.11 5.97
C HIS A 6 -6.99 -7.13 6.13
N GLY A 7 -6.80 -6.10 6.94
CA GLY A 7 -7.82 -5.08 7.16
C GLY A 7 -8.01 -4.13 5.97
N PHE A 8 -9.11 -3.38 6.02
CA PHE A 8 -9.35 -2.20 5.21
C PHE A 8 -9.39 -0.97 6.10
N ILE A 9 -8.93 0.17 5.59
CA ILE A 9 -9.02 1.44 6.29
C ILE A 9 -9.67 2.51 5.42
N ARG A 10 -10.24 3.53 6.09
CA ARG A 10 -10.73 4.73 5.42
C ARG A 10 -9.57 5.71 5.22
N VAL A 11 -9.12 5.87 3.98
CA VAL A 11 -7.98 6.75 3.65
C VAL A 11 -8.36 8.23 3.73
N ARG A 12 -7.42 9.09 4.13
CA ARG A 12 -7.70 10.53 4.34
C ARG A 12 -6.64 11.46 3.80
N ARG A 13 -5.37 11.06 3.84
CA ARG A 13 -4.24 11.93 3.49
C ARG A 13 -3.65 11.52 2.14
N PRO A 14 -3.84 12.30 1.06
CA PRO A 14 -3.17 11.97 -0.19
C PRO A 14 -1.65 12.16 -0.03
N THR A 15 -0.89 11.35 -0.75
CA THR A 15 0.54 11.56 -0.96
C THR A 15 0.85 11.39 -2.45
N ILE A 16 1.63 12.32 -3.01
CA ILE A 16 1.98 12.27 -4.42
C ILE A 16 2.98 11.13 -4.63
N ILE A 17 2.70 10.27 -5.61
CA ILE A 17 3.65 9.30 -6.12
C ILE A 17 4.06 9.67 -7.55
N TYR A 18 5.34 9.52 -7.82
CA TYR A 18 5.90 9.63 -9.16
C TYR A 18 6.31 8.24 -9.61
N GLY A 19 5.92 7.86 -10.83
CA GLY A 19 6.40 6.63 -11.44
C GLY A 19 6.23 6.63 -12.94
N GLY A 20 6.84 5.61 -13.57
CA GLY A 20 6.75 5.39 -15.02
C GLY A 20 5.36 4.94 -15.48
N ARG A 21 5.25 4.61 -16.77
CA ARG A 21 4.01 4.06 -17.36
C ARG A 21 3.64 2.70 -16.76
N GLU A 22 4.65 1.92 -16.38
CA GLU A 22 4.48 0.59 -15.80
C GLU A 22 4.52 0.68 -14.27
N ILE A 23 3.44 1.21 -13.71
CA ILE A 23 3.21 1.22 -12.26
C ILE A 23 1.87 0.57 -11.95
N SER A 24 1.84 -0.26 -10.91
CA SER A 24 0.61 -0.97 -10.53
C SER A 24 -0.55 -0.02 -10.17
N PRO A 25 -1.82 -0.44 -10.27
CA PRO A 25 -2.96 0.47 -10.11
C PRO A 25 -3.37 0.75 -8.65
N ASN A 26 -2.99 -0.09 -7.68
CA ASN A 26 -3.44 0.00 -6.28
C ASN A 26 -3.09 1.35 -5.62
N LEU A 27 -3.92 1.86 -4.69
CA LEU A 27 -3.75 3.18 -4.08
C LEU A 27 -2.95 3.16 -2.77
N ARG A 28 -2.73 1.98 -2.19
CA ARG A 28 -2.06 1.76 -0.91
C ARG A 28 -0.69 1.13 -1.07
N TYR A 29 -0.46 0.38 -2.14
CA TYR A 29 0.87 -0.02 -2.58
C TYR A 29 1.04 0.23 -4.07
N LYS A 30 2.28 0.45 -4.47
CA LYS A 30 2.69 0.59 -5.87
C LYS A 30 3.96 -0.21 -6.09
N TYR A 31 4.06 -0.86 -7.24
CA TYR A 31 5.30 -1.49 -7.69
C TYR A 31 5.59 -1.15 -9.15
N GLY A 32 6.88 -1.09 -9.49
CA GLY A 32 7.38 -0.74 -10.81
C GLY A 32 8.87 -0.40 -10.81
N PRO A 33 9.50 -0.26 -11.99
CA PRO A 33 10.96 -0.09 -12.13
C PRO A 33 11.45 1.29 -11.64
N ALA A 34 10.58 2.30 -11.67
CA ALA A 34 10.90 3.66 -11.23
C ALA A 34 9.75 4.23 -10.41
N ILE A 35 9.95 4.28 -9.08
CA ILE A 35 8.99 4.85 -8.12
C ILE A 35 9.69 5.84 -7.19
N ARG A 36 9.06 6.99 -6.97
CA ARG A 36 9.49 7.99 -5.98
C ARG A 36 8.29 8.52 -5.22
N VAL A 37 8.42 8.57 -3.90
CA VAL A 37 7.44 9.16 -2.96
C VAL A 37 8.17 9.62 -1.69
N ASP A 38 7.54 10.48 -0.91
CA ASP A 38 8.05 10.89 0.40
C ASP A 38 8.14 9.69 1.36
N LYS A 39 9.34 9.44 1.90
CA LYS A 39 9.60 8.37 2.89
C LYS A 39 8.85 8.60 4.22
N LYS A 40 8.39 9.82 4.49
CA LYS A 40 7.55 10.12 5.67
C LYS A 40 6.16 9.49 5.54
N THR A 41 5.61 9.41 4.33
CA THR A 41 4.25 8.94 4.07
C THR A 41 4.20 7.50 3.53
N ALA A 42 5.32 6.97 3.07
CA ALA A 42 5.42 5.61 2.53
C ALA A 42 6.73 4.91 2.92
N PHE A 43 6.68 3.59 2.96
CA PHE A 43 7.86 2.73 3.01
C PHE A 43 8.31 2.44 1.57
N LEU A 44 9.55 2.80 1.25
CA LEU A 44 10.17 2.52 -0.05
C LEU A 44 11.07 1.29 0.08
N LEU A 45 10.70 0.23 -0.62
CA LEU A 45 11.39 -1.05 -0.63
C LEU A 45 12.07 -1.23 -1.98
N ASN A 46 13.39 -1.12 -1.99
CA ASN A 46 14.19 -1.25 -3.22
C ASN A 46 14.54 -2.71 -3.54
N ASN A 47 14.56 -3.58 -2.53
CA ASN A 47 14.89 -4.99 -2.67
C ASN A 47 13.79 -5.79 -1.95
N PRO A 48 12.78 -6.32 -2.66
CA PRO A 48 11.67 -7.01 -2.02
C PRO A 48 12.09 -8.29 -1.28
N GLY A 49 13.20 -8.89 -1.69
CA GLY A 49 13.79 -10.04 -1.01
C GLY A 49 14.21 -9.78 0.45
N GLU A 50 14.47 -8.52 0.85
CA GLU A 50 14.81 -8.18 2.24
C GLU A 50 13.66 -8.45 3.23
N ILE A 51 12.42 -8.51 2.73
CA ILE A 51 11.24 -8.84 3.53
C ILE A 51 10.55 -10.11 3.02
N TYR A 52 11.28 -10.98 2.34
CA TYR A 52 10.79 -12.26 1.82
C TYR A 52 9.63 -12.14 0.82
N LEU A 53 9.51 -11.01 0.12
CA LEU A 53 8.58 -10.92 -1.01
C LEU A 53 9.17 -11.62 -2.24
N PRO A 54 8.36 -12.38 -2.99
CA PRO A 54 8.80 -12.98 -4.25
C PRO A 54 9.20 -11.86 -5.22
N THR A 55 10.34 -12.04 -5.87
CA THR A 55 10.90 -11.06 -6.80
C THR A 55 11.27 -11.78 -8.09
N ASP A 56 10.50 -11.54 -9.15
CA ASP A 56 10.82 -12.04 -10.49
C ASP A 56 11.82 -11.12 -11.21
N ASP A 57 11.76 -9.81 -10.93
CA ASP A 57 12.64 -8.79 -11.50
C ASP A 57 13.25 -7.92 -10.37
N PRO A 58 14.58 -7.94 -10.17
CA PRO A 58 15.27 -7.17 -9.14
C PRO A 58 15.25 -5.65 -9.38
N SER A 59 14.82 -5.20 -10.57
CA SER A 59 14.63 -3.78 -10.87
C SER A 59 13.36 -3.20 -10.24
N VAL A 60 12.39 -4.06 -9.90
CA VAL A 60 11.10 -3.65 -9.36
C VAL A 60 11.26 -3.16 -7.93
N ARG A 61 10.74 -1.95 -7.71
CA ARG A 61 10.69 -1.32 -6.38
C ARG A 61 9.25 -1.24 -5.92
N PHE A 62 9.05 -1.24 -4.62
CA PHE A 62 7.74 -1.09 -4.00
C PHE A 62 7.67 0.21 -3.20
N ALA A 63 6.51 0.85 -3.23
CA ALA A 63 6.12 1.88 -2.29
C ALA A 63 4.85 1.42 -1.58
N ILE A 64 4.87 1.38 -0.26
CA ILE A 64 3.73 0.94 0.57
C ILE A 64 3.34 2.09 1.49
N ALA A 65 2.08 2.51 1.45
CA ALA A 65 1.60 3.68 2.18
C ALA A 65 1.50 3.38 3.69
N LYS A 66 1.93 4.35 4.49
CA LYS A 66 1.83 4.32 5.96
C LYS A 66 0.48 4.87 6.42
N GLU A 67 0.02 4.47 7.59
CA GLU A 67 -1.18 5.04 8.23
C GLU A 67 -2.38 5.12 7.26
N ASP A 68 -3.16 6.20 7.26
CA ASP A 68 -4.25 6.47 6.31
C ASP A 68 -3.81 7.26 5.04
N TYR A 69 -2.53 7.21 4.66
CA TYR A 69 -2.03 7.84 3.43
C TYR A 69 -2.38 7.07 2.16
N TYR A 70 -2.63 7.73 1.04
CA TYR A 70 -2.88 7.01 -0.22
C TYR A 70 -2.26 7.72 -1.42
N PHE A 71 -1.85 6.95 -2.41
CA PHE A 71 -1.12 7.44 -3.56
C PHE A 71 -2.03 8.13 -4.57
N ILE A 72 -1.64 9.34 -4.96
CA ILE A 72 -2.25 10.09 -6.08
C ILE A 72 -1.16 10.57 -7.04
N TYR A 73 -1.55 10.91 -8.28
CA TYR A 73 -0.61 11.34 -9.31
C TYR A 73 -0.48 12.87 -9.42
N PRO A 74 0.69 13.39 -9.82
CA PRO A 74 0.96 14.83 -9.88
C PRO A 74 0.21 15.56 -10.99
N THR A 75 -0.30 14.86 -12.01
CA THR A 75 -0.94 15.48 -13.19
C THR A 75 -2.30 16.08 -12.89
N LYS A 76 -3.07 15.51 -11.93
CA LYS A 76 -4.41 15.98 -11.53
C LYS A 76 -4.70 15.71 -10.04
N PRO A 77 -3.89 16.23 -9.11
CA PRO A 77 -3.94 15.82 -7.70
C PRO A 77 -5.30 16.07 -7.05
N THR A 78 -5.94 17.22 -7.31
CA THR A 78 -7.26 17.56 -6.77
C THR A 78 -8.36 16.61 -7.24
N GLN A 79 -8.32 16.17 -8.50
CA GLN A 79 -9.30 15.22 -9.03
C GLN A 79 -9.15 13.86 -8.36
N TYR A 80 -7.92 13.35 -8.25
CA TYR A 80 -7.64 12.08 -7.57
C TYR A 80 -7.95 12.14 -6.08
N GLU A 81 -7.64 13.26 -5.41
CA GLU A 81 -8.02 13.45 -4.01
C GLU A 81 -9.54 13.38 -3.85
N LYS A 82 -10.29 14.16 -4.64
CA LYS A 82 -11.77 14.14 -4.60
C LYS A 82 -12.34 12.75 -4.88
N GLN A 83 -11.73 11.99 -5.78
CA GLN A 83 -12.19 10.67 -6.17
C GLN A 83 -11.98 9.60 -5.08
N TYR A 84 -10.85 9.65 -4.36
CA TYR A 84 -10.44 8.55 -3.48
C TYR A 84 -10.46 8.87 -1.99
N LYS A 85 -10.50 10.14 -1.60
CA LYS A 85 -10.54 10.52 -0.19
C LYS A 85 -11.79 9.93 0.48
N PHE A 86 -11.61 9.37 1.68
CA PHE A 86 -12.65 8.69 2.45
C PHE A 86 -13.20 7.40 1.86
N THR A 87 -12.58 6.84 0.81
CA THR A 87 -12.87 5.48 0.37
C THR A 87 -12.21 4.44 1.29
N PHE A 88 -12.77 3.23 1.32
CA PHE A 88 -12.12 2.08 1.95
C PHE A 88 -11.06 1.51 1.02
N GLN A 89 -9.85 1.33 1.52
CA GLN A 89 -8.71 0.81 0.78
C GLN A 89 -7.93 -0.17 1.65
N HIS A 90 -7.10 -1.00 1.03
CA HIS A 90 -6.24 -1.98 1.70
C HIS A 90 -4.92 -2.14 0.93
N GLY A 91 -3.95 -2.80 1.56
CA GLY A 91 -2.64 -3.13 0.98
C GLY A 91 -1.51 -2.19 1.40
N GLY A 92 -1.77 -1.27 2.34
CA GLY A 92 -0.76 -0.47 3.01
C GLY A 92 -0.19 -1.18 4.24
N ILE A 93 0.56 -0.43 5.06
CA ILE A 93 1.17 -0.92 6.30
C ILE A 93 0.63 -0.18 7.54
N SER A 94 -0.67 0.17 7.53
CA SER A 94 -1.32 0.63 8.76
C SER A 94 -1.45 -0.49 9.79
N MET A 95 -1.64 -0.15 11.06
CA MET A 95 -1.84 -1.16 12.10
C MET A 95 -3.07 -2.04 11.82
N GLU A 96 -4.16 -1.45 11.32
CA GLU A 96 -5.39 -2.15 10.98
C GLU A 96 -5.22 -3.11 9.80
N GLU A 97 -4.31 -2.82 8.87
CA GLU A 97 -3.99 -3.72 7.74
C GLU A 97 -3.04 -4.85 8.16
N MET A 98 -2.15 -4.61 9.13
CA MET A 98 -1.08 -5.54 9.53
C MET A 98 -1.45 -6.45 10.72
N ILE A 99 -2.32 -6.00 11.62
CA ILE A 99 -2.70 -6.75 12.83
C ILE A 99 -3.99 -7.54 12.54
N LEU A 100 -3.88 -8.87 12.62
CA LEU A 100 -4.99 -9.78 12.32
C LEU A 100 -5.51 -10.46 13.59
N PRO A 101 -6.82 -10.39 13.88
CA PRO A 101 -7.41 -11.24 14.91
C PRO A 101 -7.33 -12.71 14.50
N PHE A 102 -6.96 -13.57 15.46
CA PHE A 102 -6.97 -15.02 15.29
C PHE A 102 -7.66 -15.69 16.48
N VAL A 103 -8.35 -16.82 16.22
CA VAL A 103 -9.03 -17.62 17.22
C VAL A 103 -8.70 -19.11 17.04
N HIS A 104 -8.32 -19.76 18.13
CA HIS A 104 -8.15 -21.21 18.19
C HIS A 104 -9.42 -21.85 18.77
N MET A 105 -10.17 -22.56 17.92
CA MET A 105 -11.41 -23.25 18.31
C MET A 105 -11.11 -24.71 18.62
N LYS A 106 -11.72 -25.24 19.70
CA LYS A 106 -11.70 -26.67 20.02
C LYS A 106 -13.01 -27.32 19.54
N PRO A 107 -12.94 -28.45 18.82
CA PRO A 107 -14.15 -29.21 18.48
C PRO A 107 -14.84 -29.71 19.76
N ARG A 108 -16.16 -29.84 19.69
CA ARG A 108 -16.96 -30.52 20.71
C ARG A 108 -17.00 -32.02 20.43
#